data_AF-A0A0K3CI91-F1
#
_entry.id   AF-A0A0K3CI91-F1
#
_cell.length_a   1.000
_cell.length_b   1.000
_cell.length_c   1.000
_cell.angle_alpha   90.00
_cell.angle_beta   90.00
_cell.angle_gamma   90.00
#
_symmetry.space_group_name_H-M   'P 1'
#
loop_
_entity.id
_entity.type
_entity.pdbx_description
1 polymer ?
#
loop_
_entity_poly.entity_id
_entity_poly.type
_entity_poly.pdbx_seq_one_letter_code
_entity_poly.pdbx_strand_id
1 'polypeptide(L)'
;MATTTEDLKSKANAAYSKKDWREAVRLFADVVEQEQDGPAKATLLAKRSTAYVKLEDYSSALADAERAVEADPSAALAQIRIAEAALKLKEFEKAEKAYVRAGELATDTSSRKRYKEALKSIQRAARPSSTRNVNERPPPRTRGTRPSISASLPTRTDHDFTVTSETWRDRLIRSMTNEGFQYQPEGGIAVALAAWNQCELGLQHLHRTVYMVPAGLHVDLFNPDCLTMFCDCILSTELGFHLTPSPNPGDLPTLTKLSKLIEAEADKGDFRKYLTDSKWTPQRIVQDLNKRISVEGRQLIRRFTASLINGRIIGGFFCHYAKKHKQAVASYRLALDVLEEGKRQWAYESQGTRGNVFSPTVVRGVKVVLMKALMRGHKQAKTDEERRDFPLDEIEELADSLLEDELPESYYTRQAGIFRTGFQFCCLLLCAYAGLAYASAYRAEEPFRNQQPGVPDIVNLDVARQANDWYDAAAAAMPFDWHQKRDILWAGLRLRLLTGGSTIKEVRECAAEAKRVDDFATRFFGPLPVKHEPRDFVDLQAQACEQWLCTAGPHHSPNSILKPIPRIHCPPGFDSDTVLTKEFWEAPHMEGEVGLIDATMAR
;
A
#
# COMPACT_ATOMS: atom_id res chain seq x y z
N MET A 1 -7.49 25.95 -57.75
CA MET A 1 -8.58 26.70 -57.08
C MET A 1 -8.27 26.68 -55.59
N ALA A 2 -8.08 27.84 -54.95
CA ALA A 2 -7.89 27.88 -53.51
C ALA A 2 -9.18 27.36 -52.84
N THR A 3 -9.09 26.24 -52.12
CA THR A 3 -10.21 25.75 -51.28
C THR A 3 -10.53 26.84 -50.28
N THR A 4 -11.71 27.45 -50.42
CA THR A 4 -12.19 28.49 -49.52
C THR A 4 -12.34 27.93 -48.11
N THR A 5 -12.16 28.77 -47.08
CA THR A 5 -12.32 28.37 -45.66
C THR A 5 -13.65 27.65 -45.40
N GLU A 6 -14.70 28.02 -46.13
CA GLU A 6 -16.03 27.38 -46.07
C GLU A 6 -16.05 25.94 -46.64
N ASP A 7 -15.31 25.68 -47.72
CA ASP A 7 -15.17 24.33 -48.27
C ASP A 7 -14.38 23.41 -47.30
N LEU A 8 -13.35 23.95 -46.65
CA LEU A 8 -12.60 23.21 -45.62
C LEU A 8 -13.44 22.94 -44.37
N LYS A 9 -14.28 23.88 -43.92
CA LYS A 9 -15.26 23.67 -42.84
C LYS A 9 -16.23 22.54 -43.17
N SER A 10 -16.75 22.53 -44.39
CA SER A 10 -17.67 21.49 -44.87
C SER A 10 -16.99 20.11 -44.85
N LYS A 11 -15.77 20.02 -45.38
CA LYS A 11 -14.96 18.78 -45.37
C LYS A 11 -14.64 18.29 -43.95
N ALA A 12 -14.25 19.20 -43.05
CA ALA A 12 -13.95 18.85 -41.65
C ALA A 12 -15.19 18.30 -40.94
N ASN A 13 -16.36 18.94 -41.12
CA ASN A 13 -17.62 18.46 -40.57
C ASN A 13 -18.07 17.13 -41.19
N ALA A 14 -17.81 16.90 -42.48
CA ALA A 14 -18.09 15.63 -43.15
C ALA A 14 -17.21 14.49 -42.60
N ALA A 15 -15.90 14.72 -42.42
CA ALA A 15 -14.99 13.75 -41.81
C ALA A 15 -15.38 13.44 -40.36
N TYR A 16 -15.73 14.47 -39.58
CA TYR A 16 -16.23 14.32 -38.21
C TYR A 16 -17.52 13.50 -38.15
N SER A 17 -18.47 13.74 -39.08
CA SER A 17 -19.73 12.99 -39.16
C SER A 17 -19.51 11.53 -39.57
N LYS A 18 -18.49 11.26 -40.40
CA LYS A 18 -18.04 9.91 -40.77
C LYS A 18 -17.24 9.20 -39.68
N LYS A 19 -16.98 9.84 -38.54
CA LYS A 19 -16.14 9.34 -37.44
C LYS A 19 -14.69 9.07 -37.85
N ASP A 20 -14.20 9.70 -38.91
CA ASP A 20 -12.78 9.67 -39.27
C ASP A 20 -12.05 10.71 -38.43
N TRP A 21 -11.72 10.33 -37.19
CA TRP A 21 -11.21 11.27 -36.19
C TRP A 21 -9.84 11.85 -36.55
N ARG A 22 -8.97 11.08 -37.23
CA ARG A 22 -7.64 11.54 -37.61
C ARG A 22 -7.73 12.60 -38.71
N GLU A 23 -8.52 12.34 -39.74
CA GLU A 23 -8.70 13.31 -40.82
C GLU A 23 -9.51 14.54 -40.35
N ALA A 24 -10.49 14.34 -39.45
CA ALA A 24 -11.21 15.44 -38.82
C ALA A 24 -10.26 16.36 -38.02
N VAL A 25 -9.33 15.80 -37.23
CA VAL A 25 -8.34 16.58 -36.49
C VAL A 25 -7.48 17.43 -37.42
N ARG A 26 -6.97 16.82 -38.50
CA ARG A 26 -6.13 17.49 -39.49
C ARG A 26 -6.88 18.64 -40.16
N LEU A 27 -8.09 18.38 -40.66
CA LEU A 27 -8.91 19.39 -41.34
C LEU A 27 -9.39 20.50 -40.40
N PHE A 28 -9.74 20.20 -39.15
CA PHE A 28 -10.08 21.24 -38.18
C PHE A 28 -8.87 22.10 -37.81
N ALA A 29 -7.64 21.55 -37.82
CA ALA A 29 -6.44 22.36 -37.59
C ALA A 29 -6.22 23.44 -38.65
N ASP A 30 -6.43 23.09 -39.91
CA ASP A 30 -6.28 24.03 -41.03
C ASP A 30 -7.32 25.17 -40.96
N VAL A 31 -8.53 24.87 -40.49
CA VAL A 31 -9.64 25.85 -40.45
C VAL A 31 -9.59 26.73 -39.20
N VAL A 32 -9.23 26.20 -38.02
CA VAL A 32 -9.21 26.94 -36.75
C VAL A 32 -8.25 28.14 -36.80
N GLU A 33 -7.13 28.01 -37.50
CA GLU A 33 -6.13 29.08 -37.63
C GLU A 33 -6.60 30.20 -38.57
N GLN A 34 -7.55 29.92 -39.46
CA GLN A 34 -8.14 30.90 -40.38
C GLN A 34 -9.38 31.60 -39.79
N GLU A 35 -10.00 31.01 -38.77
CA GLU A 35 -11.20 31.56 -38.13
C GLU A 35 -10.85 32.67 -37.13
N GLN A 36 -11.48 33.84 -37.33
CA GLN A 36 -11.28 35.04 -36.53
C GLN A 36 -12.49 35.35 -35.65
N ASP A 37 -13.67 34.82 -35.98
CA ASP A 37 -14.85 34.93 -35.13
C ASP A 37 -14.70 34.03 -33.89
N GLY A 38 -14.69 34.64 -32.70
CA GLY A 38 -14.46 33.95 -31.42
C GLY A 38 -15.41 32.76 -31.19
N PRO A 39 -16.74 32.95 -31.26
CA PRO A 39 -17.71 31.86 -31.11
C PRO A 39 -17.60 30.75 -32.16
N ALA A 40 -17.39 31.09 -33.44
CA ALA A 40 -17.18 30.09 -34.49
C ALA A 40 -15.87 29.30 -34.26
N LYS A 41 -14.80 29.99 -33.86
CA LYS A 41 -13.50 29.39 -33.53
C LYS A 41 -13.61 28.43 -32.34
N ALA A 42 -14.32 28.85 -31.28
CA ALA A 42 -14.59 28.02 -30.10
C ALA A 42 -15.34 26.74 -30.48
N THR A 43 -16.32 26.83 -31.38
CA THR A 43 -17.08 25.68 -31.88
C THR A 43 -16.18 24.69 -32.62
N LEU A 44 -15.29 25.17 -33.49
CA LEU A 44 -14.36 24.33 -34.24
C LEU A 44 -13.34 23.65 -33.32
N LEU A 45 -12.78 24.39 -32.36
CA LEU A 45 -11.86 23.86 -31.34
C LEU A 45 -12.54 22.80 -30.46
N ALA A 46 -13.79 23.00 -30.03
CA ALA A 46 -14.54 22.01 -29.25
C ALA A 46 -14.83 20.71 -30.04
N LYS A 47 -15.07 20.81 -31.36
CA LYS A 47 -15.20 19.64 -32.24
C LYS A 47 -13.88 18.90 -32.41
N ARG A 48 -12.76 19.63 -32.59
CA ARG A 48 -11.42 19.03 -32.67
C ARG A 48 -11.02 18.36 -31.35
N SER A 49 -11.28 19.00 -30.22
CA SER A 49 -11.13 18.42 -28.87
C SER A 49 -11.91 17.11 -28.74
N THR A 50 -13.16 17.06 -29.23
CA THR A 50 -13.96 15.82 -29.23
C THR A 50 -13.29 14.71 -30.06
N ALA A 51 -12.74 15.05 -31.23
CA ALA A 51 -12.02 14.08 -32.06
C ALA A 51 -10.74 13.57 -31.36
N TYR A 52 -10.00 14.43 -30.66
CA TYR A 52 -8.87 14.04 -29.82
C TYR A 52 -9.27 13.11 -28.66
N VAL A 53 -10.39 13.38 -27.97
CA VAL A 53 -10.93 12.46 -26.95
C VAL A 53 -11.24 11.08 -27.55
N LYS A 54 -11.78 11.03 -28.78
CA LYS A 54 -12.05 9.76 -29.47
C LYS A 54 -10.80 9.03 -29.94
N LEU A 55 -9.67 9.72 -30.03
CA LEU A 55 -8.35 9.16 -30.28
C LEU A 55 -7.57 8.87 -28.98
N GLU A 56 -8.19 9.08 -27.81
CA GLU A 56 -7.59 8.94 -26.47
C GLU A 56 -6.39 9.86 -26.21
N ASP A 57 -6.22 10.92 -27.00
CA ASP A 57 -5.24 11.98 -26.74
C ASP A 57 -5.87 13.07 -25.88
N TYR A 58 -5.96 12.80 -24.58
CA TYR A 58 -6.62 13.69 -23.63
C TYR A 58 -5.84 15.00 -23.39
N SER A 59 -4.52 14.99 -23.57
CA SER A 59 -3.67 16.18 -23.48
C SER A 59 -4.00 17.21 -24.57
N SER A 60 -4.05 16.77 -25.83
CA SER A 60 -4.41 17.64 -26.95
C SER A 60 -5.88 18.04 -26.87
N ALA A 61 -6.76 17.13 -26.42
CA ALA A 61 -8.17 17.44 -26.20
C ALA A 61 -8.37 18.54 -25.16
N LEU A 62 -7.63 18.50 -24.05
CA LEU A 62 -7.69 19.50 -22.99
C LEU A 62 -7.20 20.85 -23.49
N ALA A 63 -6.04 20.90 -24.16
CA ALA A 63 -5.49 22.12 -24.72
C ALA A 63 -6.45 22.80 -25.72
N ASP A 64 -7.09 22.03 -26.60
CA ASP A 64 -8.10 22.55 -27.52
C ASP A 64 -9.36 23.06 -26.83
N ALA A 65 -9.80 22.37 -25.77
CA ALA A 65 -10.97 22.79 -25.00
C ALA A 65 -10.70 24.08 -24.21
N GLU A 66 -9.48 24.27 -23.69
CA GLU A 66 -9.06 25.52 -23.05
C GLU A 66 -8.99 26.67 -24.03
N ARG A 67 -8.37 26.48 -25.20
CA ARG A 67 -8.37 27.47 -26.29
C ARG A 67 -9.79 27.82 -26.74
N ALA A 68 -10.72 26.87 -26.73
CA ALA A 68 -12.11 27.12 -27.07
C ALA A 68 -12.79 28.03 -26.03
N VAL A 69 -12.51 27.84 -24.74
CA VAL A 69 -13.02 28.69 -23.66
C VAL A 69 -12.39 30.09 -23.69
N GLU A 70 -11.12 30.20 -24.07
CA GLU A 70 -10.46 31.49 -24.30
C GLU A 70 -11.11 32.27 -25.45
N ALA A 71 -11.48 31.57 -26.52
CA ALA A 71 -12.13 32.17 -27.70
C ALA A 71 -13.60 32.55 -27.44
N ASP A 72 -14.34 31.75 -26.68
CA ASP A 72 -15.70 32.04 -26.22
C ASP A 72 -15.94 31.50 -24.79
N PRO A 73 -15.88 32.36 -23.77
CA PRO A 73 -16.15 31.97 -22.39
C PRO A 73 -17.57 31.45 -22.12
N SER A 74 -18.51 31.68 -23.05
CA SER A 74 -19.90 31.21 -22.96
C SER A 74 -20.13 29.81 -23.56
N ALA A 75 -19.10 29.22 -24.18
CA ALA A 75 -19.18 27.91 -24.81
C ALA A 75 -19.30 26.76 -23.79
N ALA A 76 -20.53 26.41 -23.39
CA ALA A 76 -20.82 25.32 -22.45
C ALA A 76 -20.22 23.97 -22.89
N LEU A 77 -20.20 23.70 -24.20
CA LEU A 77 -19.64 22.47 -24.76
C LEU A 77 -18.11 22.37 -24.56
N ALA A 78 -17.39 23.50 -24.63
CA ALA A 78 -15.96 23.54 -24.39
C ALA A 78 -15.62 23.26 -22.92
N GLN A 79 -16.39 23.84 -21.99
CA GLN A 79 -16.26 23.55 -20.55
C GLN A 79 -16.47 22.07 -20.24
N ILE A 80 -17.43 21.40 -20.88
CA ILE A 80 -17.60 19.95 -20.71
C ILE A 80 -16.42 19.16 -21.26
N ARG A 81 -15.81 19.58 -22.37
CA ARG A 81 -14.63 18.90 -22.90
C ARG A 81 -13.40 19.10 -22.02
N ILE A 82 -13.22 20.27 -21.41
CA ILE A 82 -12.24 20.46 -20.33
C ILE A 82 -12.52 19.46 -19.21
N ALA A 83 -13.79 19.37 -18.77
CA ALA A 83 -14.16 18.53 -17.64
C ALA A 83 -13.90 17.03 -17.90
N GLU A 84 -14.27 16.53 -19.08
CA GLU A 84 -14.06 15.14 -19.47
C GLU A 84 -12.59 14.81 -19.72
N ALA A 85 -11.84 15.68 -20.41
CA ALA A 85 -10.42 15.46 -20.68
C ALA A 85 -9.59 15.56 -19.40
N ALA A 86 -9.87 16.56 -18.54
CA ALA A 86 -9.24 16.70 -17.22
C ALA A 86 -9.55 15.52 -16.32
N LEU A 87 -10.78 14.97 -16.34
CA LEU A 87 -11.12 13.78 -15.59
C LEU A 87 -10.31 12.56 -16.04
N LYS A 88 -10.09 12.40 -17.36
CA LYS A 88 -9.25 11.32 -17.91
C LYS A 88 -7.77 11.50 -17.60
N LEU A 89 -7.32 12.75 -17.46
CA LEU A 89 -5.97 13.12 -17.02
C LEU A 89 -5.82 13.13 -15.49
N LYS A 90 -6.87 12.81 -14.73
CA LYS A 90 -6.94 12.87 -13.25
C LYS A 90 -6.70 14.27 -12.66
N GLU A 91 -6.95 15.32 -13.42
CA GLU A 91 -6.94 16.71 -12.95
C GLU A 91 -8.32 17.07 -12.34
N PHE A 92 -8.64 16.46 -11.20
CA PHE A 92 -9.99 16.52 -10.61
C PHE A 92 -10.45 17.94 -10.26
N GLU A 93 -9.58 18.79 -9.73
CA GLU A 93 -9.93 20.20 -9.43
C GLU A 93 -10.31 20.99 -10.69
N LYS A 94 -9.60 20.73 -11.79
CA LYS A 94 -9.88 21.37 -13.09
C LYS A 94 -11.17 20.82 -13.67
N ALA A 95 -11.38 19.50 -13.56
CA ALA A 95 -12.63 18.87 -13.97
C ALA A 95 -13.83 19.40 -13.18
N GLU A 96 -13.69 19.58 -11.87
CA GLU A 96 -14.72 20.11 -10.98
C GLU A 96 -15.13 21.53 -11.39
N LYS A 97 -14.15 22.44 -11.51
CA LYS A 97 -14.38 23.82 -11.94
C LYS A 97 -15.08 23.88 -13.31
N ALA A 98 -14.65 23.02 -14.23
CA ALA A 98 -15.23 22.94 -15.56
C ALA A 98 -16.68 22.38 -15.56
N TYR A 99 -16.99 21.37 -14.74
CA TYR A 99 -18.37 20.87 -14.57
C TYR A 99 -19.30 21.89 -13.91
N VAL A 100 -18.81 22.64 -12.91
CA VAL A 100 -19.56 23.73 -12.28
C VAL A 100 -19.88 24.80 -13.33
N ARG A 101 -18.86 25.27 -14.06
CA ARG A 101 -19.03 26.31 -15.07
C ARG A 101 -19.93 25.85 -16.22
N ALA A 102 -19.82 24.60 -16.65
CA ALA A 102 -20.72 24.03 -17.64
C ALA A 102 -22.18 23.97 -17.15
N GLY A 103 -22.40 23.72 -15.86
CA GLY A 103 -23.74 23.75 -15.24
C GLY A 103 -24.36 25.15 -15.19
N GLU A 104 -23.55 26.19 -14.99
CA GLU A 104 -23.97 27.60 -15.04
C GLU A 104 -24.36 28.02 -16.46
N LEU A 105 -23.60 27.56 -17.46
CA LEU A 105 -23.81 27.91 -18.87
C LEU A 105 -24.86 27.04 -19.57
N ALA A 106 -25.27 25.91 -18.97
CA ALA A 106 -26.29 25.03 -19.54
C ALA A 106 -27.66 25.71 -19.61
N THR A 107 -28.24 25.80 -20.81
CA THR A 107 -29.57 26.39 -21.05
C THR A 107 -30.71 25.41 -20.76
N ASP A 108 -30.46 24.10 -20.87
CA ASP A 108 -31.46 23.05 -20.66
C ASP A 108 -31.33 22.37 -19.28
N THR A 109 -32.49 21.97 -18.73
CA THR A 109 -32.55 21.34 -17.39
C THR A 109 -31.91 19.96 -17.34
N SER A 110 -31.97 19.19 -18.45
CA SER A 110 -31.39 17.84 -18.56
C SER A 110 -29.87 17.82 -18.48
N SER A 111 -29.18 18.68 -19.22
CA SER A 111 -27.72 18.83 -19.21
C SER A 111 -27.25 19.33 -17.86
N ARG A 112 -27.94 20.32 -17.28
CA ARG A 112 -27.63 20.82 -15.93
C ARG A 112 -27.72 19.72 -14.87
N LYS A 113 -28.72 18.83 -14.97
CA LYS A 113 -28.86 17.66 -14.08
C LYS A 113 -27.71 16.68 -14.29
N ARG A 114 -27.39 16.32 -15.55
CA ARG A 114 -26.29 15.41 -15.89
C ARG A 114 -24.93 15.91 -15.41
N TYR A 115 -24.65 17.21 -15.55
CA TYR A 115 -23.40 17.81 -15.08
C TYR A 115 -23.32 17.87 -13.56
N LYS A 116 -24.43 18.16 -12.87
CA LYS A 116 -24.51 18.09 -11.41
C LYS A 116 -24.33 16.66 -10.88
N GLU A 117 -24.83 15.65 -11.59
CA GLU A 117 -24.63 14.25 -11.23
C GLU A 117 -23.18 13.80 -11.46
N ALA A 118 -22.57 14.19 -12.59
CA ALA A 118 -21.14 13.97 -12.85
C ALA A 118 -20.27 14.66 -11.80
N LEU A 119 -20.58 15.91 -11.46
CA LEU A 119 -19.94 16.67 -10.39
C LEU A 119 -20.07 15.97 -9.04
N LYS A 120 -21.25 15.47 -8.67
CA LYS A 120 -21.45 14.70 -7.43
C LYS A 120 -20.66 13.39 -7.43
N SER A 121 -20.52 12.73 -8.57
CA SER A 121 -19.71 11.52 -8.69
C SER A 121 -18.22 11.82 -8.50
N ILE A 122 -17.75 12.94 -9.03
CA ILE A 122 -16.38 13.44 -8.85
C ILE A 122 -16.16 13.90 -7.42
N GLN A 123 -17.09 14.64 -6.81
CA GLN A 123 -17.02 15.11 -5.43
C GLN A 123 -17.13 13.96 -4.41
N ARG A 124 -17.79 12.85 -4.76
CA ARG A 124 -17.79 11.62 -3.96
C ARG A 124 -16.47 10.85 -4.11
N ALA A 125 -15.90 10.82 -5.31
CA ALA A 125 -14.57 10.27 -5.57
C ALA A 125 -13.43 11.16 -5.05
N ALA A 126 -13.69 12.46 -4.84
CA ALA A 126 -12.76 13.48 -4.36
C ALA A 126 -13.06 13.94 -2.93
N ARG A 127 -13.89 13.19 -2.18
CA ARG A 127 -14.18 13.47 -0.76
C ARG A 127 -13.14 12.78 0.12
N PRO A 128 -12.19 13.51 0.72
CA PRO A 128 -11.59 13.10 1.97
C PRO A 128 -12.60 13.29 3.11
N SER A 129 -12.68 12.30 3.99
CA SER A 129 -13.28 12.35 5.31
C SER A 129 -12.73 13.55 6.12
N SER A 130 -13.40 14.70 6.06
CA SER A 130 -13.10 15.78 7.01
C SER A 130 -14.30 16.70 7.29
N THR A 131 -14.80 16.60 8.51
CA THR A 131 -15.10 17.76 9.36
C THR A 131 -14.23 17.53 10.58
N ARG A 132 -13.21 18.32 10.92
CA ARG A 132 -13.19 19.78 11.01
C ARG A 132 -11.73 20.30 11.03
N ASN A 133 -11.58 21.45 10.37
CA ASN A 133 -10.58 22.51 10.58
C ASN A 133 -9.09 22.25 10.27
N VAL A 134 -8.67 22.71 9.08
CA VAL A 134 -7.33 23.26 8.85
C VAL A 134 -7.49 24.62 8.19
N ASN A 135 -7.14 25.68 8.93
CA ASN A 135 -6.62 26.89 8.30
C ASN A 135 -5.09 26.83 8.47
N GLU A 136 -4.39 27.13 7.38
CA GLU A 136 -2.94 27.20 7.20
C GLU A 136 -2.19 25.85 7.03
N ARG A 137 -1.80 25.56 5.77
CA ARG A 137 -0.72 24.61 5.49
C ARG A 137 0.59 25.17 6.09
N PRO A 138 1.33 24.39 6.89
CA PRO A 138 2.69 24.78 7.24
C PRO A 138 3.58 24.73 5.99
N PRO A 139 4.72 25.46 5.99
CA PRO A 139 5.63 25.53 4.84
C PRO A 139 6.19 24.14 4.50
N PRO A 140 6.89 23.98 3.34
CA PRO A 140 7.44 22.69 2.94
C PRO A 140 8.28 22.14 4.08
N ARG A 141 7.83 21.04 4.70
CA ARG A 141 8.56 20.40 5.79
C ARG A 141 9.96 20.09 5.28
N THR A 142 10.96 20.60 5.98
CA THR A 142 12.36 20.27 5.76
C THR A 142 12.48 18.76 5.78
N ARG A 143 12.60 18.17 4.58
CA ARG A 143 12.94 16.76 4.42
C ARG A 143 14.23 16.55 5.20
N GLY A 144 14.16 15.72 6.23
CA GLY A 144 15.36 15.22 6.90
C GLY A 144 16.36 14.74 5.87
N THR A 145 17.64 14.87 6.19
CA THR A 145 18.75 14.39 5.36
C THR A 145 18.43 13.00 4.82
N ARG A 146 18.44 12.87 3.49
CA ARG A 146 18.22 11.58 2.84
C ARG A 146 19.30 10.62 3.33
N PRO A 147 18.94 9.42 3.81
CA PRO A 147 19.95 8.46 4.17
C PRO A 147 20.77 8.12 2.91
N SER A 148 22.09 8.35 3.03
CA SER A 148 23.11 7.80 2.12
C SER A 148 22.82 6.34 1.84
N ILE A 149 23.19 5.82 0.65
CA ILE A 149 23.17 4.36 0.40
C ILE A 149 23.80 3.63 1.58
N SER A 150 24.94 4.12 2.08
CA SER A 150 25.66 3.52 3.21
C SER A 150 24.86 3.47 4.52
N ALA A 151 23.92 4.39 4.73
CA ALA A 151 23.04 4.38 5.90
C ALA A 151 21.87 3.39 5.74
N SER A 152 21.51 3.05 4.50
CA SER A 152 20.53 2.00 4.14
C SER A 152 21.16 0.66 3.77
N LEU A 153 22.50 0.58 3.69
CA LEU A 153 23.19 -0.68 3.47
C LEU A 153 23.01 -1.54 4.73
N PRO A 154 23.06 -2.87 4.57
CA PRO A 154 22.91 -3.74 5.71
C PRO A 154 24.12 -3.58 6.65
N THR A 155 23.94 -2.86 7.77
CA THR A 155 25.02 -2.59 8.73
C THR A 155 24.95 -3.49 9.97
N ARG A 156 24.26 -4.63 9.91
CA ARG A 156 24.01 -5.53 11.05
C ARG A 156 24.76 -6.84 10.84
N THR A 157 25.28 -7.45 11.90
CA THR A 157 26.08 -8.68 11.82
C THR A 157 25.27 -9.83 11.20
N ASP A 158 25.88 -10.65 10.34
CA ASP A 158 25.26 -11.79 9.62
C ASP A 158 24.41 -12.70 10.54
N HIS A 159 24.78 -12.82 11.83
CA HIS A 159 24.16 -13.69 12.83
C HIS A 159 22.62 -13.60 12.95
N ASP A 160 22.01 -12.44 12.70
CA ASP A 160 20.56 -12.26 12.82
C ASP A 160 19.76 -12.83 11.63
N PHE A 161 20.44 -13.10 10.51
CA PHE A 161 19.86 -13.64 9.27
C PHE A 161 20.47 -14.98 8.88
N THR A 162 21.55 -15.41 9.56
CA THR A 162 22.13 -16.74 9.37
C THR A 162 21.14 -17.80 9.80
N VAL A 163 20.93 -18.78 8.93
CA VAL A 163 20.24 -20.02 9.30
C VAL A 163 21.11 -20.78 10.30
N THR A 164 20.89 -20.54 11.59
CA THR A 164 21.45 -21.36 12.68
C THR A 164 20.30 -21.80 13.57
N SER A 165 20.19 -23.12 13.80
CA SER A 165 19.02 -23.87 14.35
C SER A 165 18.00 -24.34 13.30
N GLU A 166 17.03 -25.15 13.75
CA GLU A 166 15.94 -25.69 12.94
C GLU A 166 14.95 -24.60 12.50
N THR A 167 14.85 -24.37 11.19
CA THR A 167 13.98 -23.35 10.60
C THR A 167 12.52 -23.81 10.49
N TRP A 168 11.63 -22.87 10.15
CA TRP A 168 10.24 -23.23 9.83
C TRP A 168 10.16 -24.17 8.62
N ARG A 169 11.06 -23.99 7.64
CA ARG A 169 11.15 -24.85 6.45
C ARG A 169 11.60 -26.26 6.83
N ASP A 170 12.56 -26.39 7.73
CA ASP A 170 13.04 -27.70 8.21
C ASP A 170 11.91 -28.47 8.93
N ARG A 171 11.18 -27.79 9.82
CA ARG A 171 9.99 -28.36 10.50
C ARG A 171 8.93 -28.80 9.49
N LEU A 172 8.67 -27.97 8.48
CA LEU A 172 7.71 -28.29 7.42
C LEU A 172 8.14 -29.51 6.61
N ILE A 173 9.39 -29.55 6.13
CA ILE A 173 9.93 -30.68 5.37
C ILE A 173 9.82 -31.97 6.20
N ARG A 174 10.23 -31.93 7.48
CA ARG A 174 10.11 -33.07 8.38
C ARG A 174 8.67 -33.56 8.52
N SER A 175 7.71 -32.66 8.65
CA SER A 175 6.29 -33.01 8.74
C SER A 175 5.76 -33.62 7.43
N MET A 176 6.19 -33.09 6.28
CA MET A 176 5.84 -33.67 4.98
C MET A 176 6.42 -35.08 4.80
N THR A 177 7.68 -35.29 5.20
CA THR A 177 8.36 -36.58 5.01
C THR A 177 7.95 -37.64 6.04
N ASN A 178 7.80 -37.25 7.30
CA ASN A 178 7.62 -38.20 8.41
C ASN A 178 6.15 -38.41 8.79
N GLU A 179 5.29 -37.42 8.55
CA GLU A 179 3.88 -37.42 8.98
C GLU A 179 2.91 -37.38 7.79
N GLY A 180 3.42 -37.31 6.56
CA GLY A 180 2.60 -37.25 5.34
C GLY A 180 1.80 -35.96 5.18
N PHE A 181 2.20 -34.88 5.86
CA PHE A 181 1.51 -33.59 5.76
C PHE A 181 1.53 -33.04 4.32
N GLN A 182 0.39 -32.53 3.86
CA GLN A 182 0.26 -31.87 2.56
C GLN A 182 -0.28 -30.45 2.75
N TYR A 183 0.48 -29.46 2.28
CA TYR A 183 0.03 -28.07 2.26
C TYR A 183 -0.81 -27.79 1.01
N GLN A 184 -1.62 -26.74 1.07
CA GLN A 184 -2.45 -26.32 -0.07
C GLN A 184 -1.55 -25.66 -1.14
N PRO A 185 -1.57 -26.12 -2.41
CA PRO A 185 -0.71 -25.56 -3.47
C PRO A 185 -0.89 -24.05 -3.71
N GLU A 186 -2.06 -23.53 -3.38
CA GLU A 186 -2.44 -22.12 -3.47
C GLU A 186 -2.60 -21.47 -2.09
N GLY A 187 -2.00 -22.07 -1.05
CA GLY A 187 -2.01 -21.60 0.33
C GLY A 187 -0.80 -20.75 0.71
N GLY A 188 -0.79 -20.23 1.93
CA GLY A 188 0.28 -19.39 2.46
C GLY A 188 1.61 -20.11 2.61
N ILE A 189 1.61 -21.40 2.92
CA ILE A 189 2.84 -22.20 3.00
C ILE A 189 3.51 -22.30 1.63
N ALA A 190 2.72 -22.52 0.58
CA ALA A 190 3.24 -22.59 -0.79
C ALA A 190 3.94 -21.27 -1.17
N VAL A 191 3.30 -20.13 -0.90
CA VAL A 191 3.89 -18.81 -1.17
C VAL A 191 5.18 -18.59 -0.39
N ALA A 192 5.23 -19.00 0.89
CA ALA A 192 6.46 -18.91 1.70
C ALA A 192 7.59 -19.78 1.15
N LEU A 193 7.30 -21.00 0.68
CA LEU A 193 8.27 -21.87 0.03
C LEU A 193 8.78 -21.29 -1.30
N ALA A 194 7.89 -20.68 -2.09
CA ALA A 194 8.28 -20.01 -3.33
C ALA A 194 9.23 -18.85 -3.06
N ALA A 195 8.93 -18.00 -2.07
CA ALA A 195 9.81 -16.90 -1.65
C ALA A 195 11.16 -17.42 -1.14
N TRP A 196 11.16 -18.48 -0.32
CA TRP A 196 12.41 -19.11 0.11
C TRP A 196 13.26 -19.57 -1.06
N ASN A 197 12.67 -20.25 -2.04
CA ASN A 197 13.39 -20.73 -3.22
C ASN A 197 13.97 -19.56 -4.05
N GLN A 198 13.26 -18.43 -4.13
CA GLN A 198 13.81 -17.21 -4.76
C GLN A 198 15.03 -16.67 -3.99
N CYS A 199 14.98 -16.68 -2.65
CA CYS A 199 16.12 -16.28 -1.83
C CYS A 199 17.35 -17.17 -2.06
N GLU A 200 17.15 -18.49 -2.10
CA GLU A 200 18.21 -19.47 -2.36
C GLU A 200 18.86 -19.30 -3.74
N LEU A 201 18.05 -19.07 -4.78
CA LEU A 201 18.59 -18.76 -6.10
C LEU A 201 19.36 -17.43 -6.07
N GLY A 202 18.84 -16.41 -5.39
CA GLY A 202 19.53 -15.14 -5.17
C GLY A 202 20.91 -15.32 -4.52
N LEU A 203 21.02 -16.18 -3.51
CA LEU A 203 22.28 -16.52 -2.84
C LEU A 203 23.26 -17.22 -3.78
N GLN A 204 22.81 -18.22 -4.55
CA GLN A 204 23.64 -18.91 -5.54
C GLN A 204 24.22 -17.94 -6.57
N HIS A 205 23.40 -17.01 -7.08
CA HIS A 205 23.84 -15.98 -8.00
C HIS A 205 24.81 -15.00 -7.33
N LEU A 206 24.50 -14.52 -6.12
CA LEU A 206 25.37 -13.62 -5.36
C LEU A 206 26.76 -14.22 -5.14
N HIS A 207 26.84 -15.53 -4.86
CA HIS A 207 28.12 -16.19 -4.64
C HIS A 207 28.97 -16.37 -5.89
N ARG A 208 28.36 -16.37 -7.07
CA ARG A 208 29.07 -16.35 -8.36
C ARG A 208 29.44 -14.94 -8.80
N THR A 209 28.64 -13.95 -8.41
CA THR A 209 28.82 -12.55 -8.80
C THR A 209 29.88 -11.84 -7.99
N VAL A 210 29.92 -12.07 -6.67
CA VAL A 210 30.88 -11.43 -5.76
C VAL A 210 31.73 -12.51 -5.16
N TYR A 211 33.05 -12.45 -5.28
CA TYR A 211 33.94 -13.45 -4.69
C TYR A 211 35.36 -12.93 -4.54
N MET A 212 36.11 -13.53 -3.62
CA MET A 212 37.54 -13.24 -3.45
C MET A 212 38.39 -13.95 -4.51
N VAL A 213 39.32 -13.21 -5.12
CA VAL A 213 40.40 -13.73 -5.97
C VAL A 213 41.77 -13.29 -5.41
N PRO A 214 42.90 -13.89 -5.84
CA PRO A 214 44.23 -13.48 -5.36
C PRO A 214 44.53 -11.97 -5.54
N ALA A 215 43.92 -11.34 -6.55
CA ALA A 215 44.07 -9.90 -6.83
C ALA A 215 43.13 -8.99 -6.00
N GLY A 216 42.28 -9.55 -5.13
CA GLY A 216 41.32 -8.79 -4.30
C GLY A 216 39.87 -9.21 -4.52
N LEU A 217 38.94 -8.33 -4.17
CA LEU A 217 37.50 -8.57 -4.35
C LEU A 217 37.11 -8.43 -5.82
N HIS A 218 36.51 -9.47 -6.39
CA HIS A 218 35.89 -9.42 -7.70
C HIS A 218 34.38 -9.20 -7.59
N VAL A 219 33.82 -8.33 -8.44
CA VAL A 219 32.38 -8.08 -8.56
C VAL A 219 31.99 -8.09 -10.04
N ASP A 220 31.26 -9.11 -10.47
CA ASP A 220 30.76 -9.23 -11.84
C ASP A 220 29.50 -8.38 -12.04
N LEU A 221 29.68 -7.24 -12.70
CA LEU A 221 28.60 -6.34 -13.08
C LEU A 221 27.99 -6.69 -14.44
N PHE A 222 27.94 -7.95 -14.89
CA PHE A 222 27.18 -8.30 -16.09
C PHE A 222 25.76 -8.79 -15.76
N ASN A 223 25.59 -9.46 -14.61
CA ASN A 223 24.32 -10.07 -14.22
C ASN A 223 23.93 -9.78 -12.75
N PRO A 224 23.14 -8.71 -12.49
CA PRO A 224 22.61 -8.41 -11.15
C PRO A 224 21.31 -9.16 -10.81
N ASP A 225 21.00 -10.29 -11.47
CA ASP A 225 19.75 -11.05 -11.26
C ASP A 225 19.47 -11.36 -9.78
N CYS A 226 20.52 -11.55 -8.97
CA CYS A 226 20.38 -11.78 -7.52
C CYS A 226 19.65 -10.64 -6.80
N LEU A 227 19.84 -9.37 -7.19
CA LEU A 227 19.12 -8.25 -6.57
C LEU A 227 17.61 -8.34 -6.84
N THR A 228 17.24 -8.74 -8.06
CA THR A 228 15.84 -8.97 -8.43
C THR A 228 15.26 -10.14 -7.65
N MET A 229 15.99 -11.25 -7.54
CA MET A 229 15.55 -12.44 -6.78
C MET A 229 15.34 -12.15 -5.30
N PHE A 230 16.25 -11.39 -4.67
CA PHE A 230 16.06 -10.96 -3.28
C PHE A 230 14.86 -10.02 -3.13
N CYS A 231 14.64 -9.10 -4.08
CA CYS A 231 13.46 -8.26 -4.07
C CYS A 231 12.18 -9.07 -4.23
N ASP A 232 12.13 -10.01 -5.18
CA ASP A 232 10.96 -10.87 -5.39
C ASP A 232 10.65 -11.71 -4.14
N CYS A 233 11.67 -12.21 -3.45
CA CYS A 233 11.51 -12.86 -2.14
C CYS A 233 10.90 -11.89 -1.11
N ILE A 234 11.52 -10.73 -0.89
CA ILE A 234 11.09 -9.74 0.12
C ILE A 234 9.66 -9.26 -0.14
N LEU A 235 9.35 -8.93 -1.39
CA LEU A 235 8.05 -8.41 -1.80
C LEU A 235 6.97 -9.50 -1.78
N SER A 236 7.34 -10.78 -1.94
CA SER A 236 6.40 -11.89 -1.78
C SER A 236 6.13 -12.15 -0.30
N THR A 237 7.15 -12.48 0.49
CA THR A 237 7.02 -12.59 1.94
C THR A 237 8.39 -12.59 2.61
N GLU A 238 8.53 -11.81 3.68
CA GLU A 238 9.76 -11.73 4.47
C GLU A 238 10.16 -13.07 5.10
N LEU A 239 9.22 -14.00 5.29
CA LEU A 239 9.50 -15.34 5.83
C LEU A 239 10.45 -16.17 4.96
N GLY A 240 10.50 -15.88 3.66
CA GLY A 240 11.39 -16.56 2.73
C GLY A 240 12.83 -16.05 2.80
N PHE A 241 13.05 -14.85 3.34
CA PHE A 241 14.36 -14.21 3.30
C PHE A 241 15.28 -14.74 4.39
N HIS A 242 16.47 -15.17 3.99
CA HIS A 242 17.50 -15.69 4.88
C HIS A 242 18.88 -15.52 4.22
N LEU A 243 19.94 -15.56 5.02
CA LEU A 243 21.31 -15.50 4.52
C LEU A 243 22.04 -16.77 4.95
N THR A 244 22.75 -17.40 4.02
CA THR A 244 23.65 -18.52 4.32
C THR A 244 25.09 -18.09 4.07
N PRO A 245 26.08 -18.59 4.84
CA PRO A 245 27.49 -18.31 4.58
C PRO A 245 27.90 -18.73 3.16
N SER A 246 28.89 -18.03 2.58
CA SER A 246 29.41 -18.41 1.26
C SER A 246 29.92 -19.86 1.27
N PRO A 247 29.60 -20.67 0.25
CA PRO A 247 30.13 -22.03 0.13
C PRO A 247 31.63 -22.04 -0.22
N ASN A 248 32.19 -20.90 -0.65
CA ASN A 248 33.58 -20.77 -1.03
C ASN A 248 34.45 -20.43 0.19
N PRO A 249 35.46 -21.25 0.55
CA PRO A 249 36.34 -20.97 1.68
C PRO A 249 37.10 -19.65 1.52
N GLY A 250 37.18 -18.85 2.59
CA GLY A 250 37.90 -17.57 2.61
C GLY A 250 37.18 -16.41 1.92
N ASP A 251 35.94 -16.61 1.49
CA ASP A 251 35.12 -15.58 0.87
C ASP A 251 34.49 -14.63 1.90
N LEU A 252 33.99 -13.49 1.44
CA LEU A 252 33.40 -12.48 2.32
C LEU A 252 32.06 -12.95 2.93
N PRO A 253 31.67 -12.42 4.11
CA PRO A 253 30.35 -12.63 4.68
C PRO A 253 29.24 -12.23 3.68
N THR A 254 28.16 -12.99 3.63
CA THR A 254 27.15 -12.90 2.55
C THR A 254 26.49 -11.54 2.50
N LEU A 255 26.25 -10.94 3.66
CA LEU A 255 25.69 -9.59 3.72
C LEU A 255 26.67 -8.54 3.18
N THR A 256 27.95 -8.72 3.46
CA THR A 256 29.01 -7.86 2.94
C THR A 256 29.09 -7.97 1.41
N LYS A 257 28.96 -9.19 0.87
CA LYS A 257 28.90 -9.41 -0.58
C LYS A 257 27.74 -8.66 -1.22
N LEU A 258 26.54 -8.77 -0.64
CA LEU A 258 25.34 -8.07 -1.12
C LEU A 258 25.53 -6.55 -1.08
N SER A 259 26.09 -6.03 0.02
CA SER A 259 26.43 -4.62 0.16
C SER A 259 27.39 -4.14 -0.92
N LYS A 260 28.47 -4.90 -1.19
CA LYS A 260 29.48 -4.58 -2.20
C LYS A 260 28.92 -4.58 -3.62
N LEU A 261 28.00 -5.50 -3.93
CA LEU A 261 27.32 -5.51 -5.22
C LEU A 261 26.47 -4.26 -5.43
N ILE A 262 25.66 -3.88 -4.43
CA ILE A 262 24.81 -2.68 -4.51
C ILE A 262 25.67 -1.42 -4.69
N GLU A 263 26.79 -1.31 -3.97
CA GLU A 263 27.75 -0.21 -4.13
C GLU A 263 28.34 -0.16 -5.55
N ALA A 264 28.83 -1.30 -6.05
CA ALA A 264 29.46 -1.38 -7.36
C ALA A 264 28.48 -1.07 -8.51
N GLU A 265 27.23 -1.55 -8.43
CA GLU A 265 26.16 -1.21 -9.37
C GLU A 265 25.84 0.29 -9.34
N ALA A 266 25.75 0.89 -8.15
CA ALA A 266 25.44 2.30 -7.99
C ALA A 266 26.56 3.22 -8.51
N ASP A 267 27.82 2.83 -8.29
CA ASP A 267 28.99 3.57 -8.78
C ASP A 267 29.12 3.42 -10.31
N LYS A 268 28.95 2.21 -10.86
CA LYS A 268 29.00 1.97 -12.30
C LYS A 268 27.89 2.68 -13.05
N GLY A 269 26.69 2.73 -12.46
CA GLY A 269 25.52 3.42 -13.01
C GLY A 269 25.50 4.92 -12.77
N ASP A 270 26.46 5.53 -12.07
CA ASP A 270 26.43 6.93 -11.63
C ASP A 270 25.12 7.31 -10.93
N PHE A 271 24.64 6.44 -10.04
CA PHE A 271 23.37 6.60 -9.33
C PHE A 271 23.51 6.99 -7.88
N ARG A 272 24.73 6.94 -7.34
CA ARG A 272 25.02 7.45 -5.99
C ARG A 272 24.61 8.91 -5.82
N LYS A 273 24.70 9.72 -6.90
CA LYS A 273 24.27 11.11 -6.92
C LYS A 273 22.81 11.32 -6.51
N TYR A 274 21.91 10.41 -6.88
CA TYR A 274 20.48 10.52 -6.52
C TYR A 274 20.20 10.34 -5.03
N LEU A 275 21.19 9.86 -4.29
CA LEU A 275 21.03 9.27 -2.96
C LEU A 275 21.74 10.10 -1.90
N THR A 276 22.77 10.84 -2.29
CA THR A 276 23.54 11.73 -1.42
C THR A 276 23.07 13.17 -1.49
N ASP A 277 22.52 13.61 -2.62
CA ASP A 277 22.16 15.01 -2.84
C ASP A 277 20.63 15.21 -2.77
N SER A 278 20.21 16.13 -1.89
CA SER A 278 18.80 16.43 -1.61
C SER A 278 18.09 17.08 -2.80
N LYS A 279 18.83 17.62 -3.79
CA LYS A 279 18.26 18.25 -4.99
C LYS A 279 17.52 17.27 -5.90
N TRP A 280 17.76 15.96 -5.77
CA TRP A 280 17.24 14.94 -6.68
C TRP A 280 15.82 14.51 -6.32
N THR A 281 14.81 15.29 -6.66
CA THR A 281 13.42 14.83 -6.55
C THR A 281 13.16 13.64 -7.49
N PRO A 282 12.14 12.79 -7.23
CA PRO A 282 11.75 11.72 -8.15
C PRO A 282 11.59 12.18 -9.60
N GLN A 283 10.97 13.36 -9.80
CA GLN A 283 10.83 13.99 -11.11
C GLN A 283 12.19 14.31 -11.75
N ARG A 284 13.14 14.88 -10.98
CA ARG A 284 14.49 15.17 -11.47
C ARG A 284 15.29 13.92 -11.76
N ILE A 285 15.11 12.86 -10.97
CA ILE A 285 15.72 11.55 -11.23
C ILE A 285 15.23 11.04 -12.59
N VAL A 286 13.91 10.96 -12.81
CA VAL A 286 13.36 10.45 -14.08
C VAL A 286 13.71 11.35 -15.28
N GLN A 287 13.77 12.67 -15.10
CA GLN A 287 14.28 13.59 -16.12
C GLN A 287 15.74 13.32 -16.49
N ASP A 288 16.61 13.06 -15.50
CA ASP A 288 18.01 12.70 -15.76
C ASP A 288 18.12 11.33 -16.43
N LEU A 289 17.33 10.34 -15.99
CA LEU A 289 17.25 9.04 -16.65
C LEU A 289 16.86 9.19 -18.13
N ASN A 290 15.87 10.03 -18.45
CA ASN A 290 15.46 10.31 -19.84
C ASN A 290 16.59 10.93 -20.67
N LYS A 291 17.34 11.88 -20.11
CA LYS A 291 18.54 12.44 -20.77
C LYS A 291 19.57 11.36 -21.03
N ARG A 292 19.88 10.55 -20.02
CA ARG A 292 20.86 9.47 -20.12
C ARG A 292 20.44 8.38 -21.10
N ILE A 293 19.16 8.04 -21.18
CA ILE A 293 18.62 7.10 -22.17
C ILE A 293 18.98 7.52 -23.61
N SER A 294 18.95 8.84 -23.90
CA SER A 294 19.26 9.35 -25.24
C SER A 294 20.75 9.25 -25.63
N VAL A 295 21.64 9.12 -24.64
CA VAL A 295 23.10 9.11 -24.85
C VAL A 295 23.70 7.73 -24.61
N GLU A 296 23.34 7.09 -23.49
CA GLU A 296 23.89 5.81 -23.01
C GLU A 296 23.07 4.60 -23.47
N GLY A 297 21.87 4.84 -24.01
CA GLY A 297 20.97 3.80 -24.51
C GLY A 297 20.03 3.22 -23.47
N ARG A 298 18.81 2.88 -23.91
CA ARG A 298 17.71 2.42 -23.05
C ARG A 298 18.03 1.18 -22.23
N GLN A 299 18.69 0.19 -22.83
CA GLN A 299 18.93 -1.11 -22.18
C GLN A 299 19.83 -0.98 -20.94
N LEU A 300 20.88 -0.17 -21.04
CA LEU A 300 21.82 0.07 -19.95
C LEU A 300 21.15 0.82 -18.79
N ILE A 301 20.44 1.90 -19.11
CA ILE A 301 19.73 2.70 -18.10
C ILE A 301 18.61 1.89 -17.43
N ARG A 302 17.85 1.10 -18.19
CA ARG A 302 16.84 0.19 -17.66
C ARG A 302 17.42 -0.76 -16.61
N ARG A 303 18.56 -1.39 -16.93
CA ARG A 303 19.22 -2.33 -16.02
C ARG A 303 19.65 -1.65 -14.72
N PHE A 304 20.42 -0.57 -14.79
CA PHE A 304 20.86 0.08 -13.57
C PHE A 304 19.69 0.65 -12.77
N THR A 305 18.64 1.13 -13.45
CA THR A 305 17.45 1.68 -12.76
C THR A 305 16.78 0.60 -11.92
N ALA A 306 16.76 -0.64 -12.44
CA ALA A 306 16.36 -1.80 -11.66
C ALA A 306 17.29 -2.04 -10.46
N SER A 307 18.61 -2.00 -10.64
CA SER A 307 19.58 -2.13 -9.53
C SER A 307 19.38 -1.06 -8.45
N LEU A 308 19.09 0.19 -8.84
CA LEU A 308 18.81 1.29 -7.93
C LEU A 308 17.55 1.03 -7.08
N ILE A 309 16.44 0.69 -7.73
CA ILE A 309 15.16 0.42 -7.06
C ILE A 309 15.30 -0.82 -6.16
N ASN A 310 15.86 -1.90 -6.68
CA ASN A 310 16.07 -3.15 -5.95
C ASN A 310 16.98 -2.93 -4.74
N GLY A 311 18.07 -2.18 -4.90
CA GLY A 311 18.96 -1.81 -3.80
C GLY A 311 18.26 -1.00 -2.70
N ARG A 312 17.29 -0.14 -3.06
CA ARG A 312 16.47 0.60 -2.08
C ARG A 312 15.47 -0.28 -1.35
N ILE A 313 14.85 -1.24 -2.05
CA ILE A 313 13.94 -2.21 -1.43
C ILE A 313 14.71 -3.07 -0.42
N ILE A 314 15.83 -3.65 -0.84
CA ILE A 314 16.69 -4.48 0.02
C ILE A 314 17.21 -3.67 1.20
N GLY A 315 17.74 -2.47 0.98
CA GLY A 315 18.21 -1.61 2.06
C GLY A 315 17.11 -1.20 3.04
N GLY A 316 15.92 -0.89 2.50
CA GLY A 316 14.72 -0.61 3.31
C GLY A 316 14.34 -1.79 4.20
N PHE A 317 14.42 -3.01 3.67
CA PHE A 317 14.16 -4.25 4.41
C PHE A 317 15.12 -4.43 5.59
N PHE A 318 16.42 -4.29 5.37
CA PHE A 318 17.41 -4.39 6.44
C PHE A 318 17.26 -3.29 7.48
N CYS A 319 16.98 -2.05 7.07
CA CYS A 319 16.65 -0.97 8.01
C CYS A 319 15.42 -1.29 8.85
N HIS A 320 14.36 -1.85 8.24
CA HIS A 320 13.13 -2.22 8.93
C HIS A 320 13.40 -3.28 9.99
N TYR A 321 14.14 -4.34 9.63
CA TYR A 321 14.51 -5.41 10.54
C TYR A 321 15.46 -4.95 11.66
N ALA A 322 16.32 -3.98 11.36
CA ALA A 322 17.15 -3.30 12.35
C ALA A 322 16.38 -2.32 13.25
N LYS A 323 15.05 -2.28 13.19
CA LYS A 323 14.17 -1.32 13.90
C LYS A 323 14.44 0.14 13.57
N LYS A 324 15.17 0.42 12.48
CA LYS A 324 15.41 1.76 11.93
C LYS A 324 14.26 2.14 10.99
N HIS A 325 13.04 2.14 11.50
CA HIS A 325 11.82 2.27 10.70
C HIS A 325 11.78 3.57 9.87
N LYS A 326 12.29 4.69 10.41
CA LYS A 326 12.38 5.96 9.68
C LYS A 326 13.24 5.86 8.40
N GLN A 327 14.36 5.13 8.47
CA GLN A 327 15.26 4.93 7.33
C GLN A 327 14.65 3.94 6.32
N ALA A 328 13.95 2.91 6.81
CA ALA A 328 13.23 1.97 5.97
C ALA A 328 12.15 2.66 5.14
N VAL A 329 11.30 3.44 5.82
CA VAL A 329 10.24 4.24 5.20
C VAL A 329 10.82 5.20 4.16
N ALA A 330 11.91 5.92 4.48
CA ALA A 330 12.57 6.81 3.52
C ALA A 330 13.09 6.06 2.26
N SER A 331 13.60 4.84 2.44
CA SER A 331 14.11 4.01 1.34
C SER A 331 12.97 3.50 0.45
N TYR A 332 11.89 3.00 1.04
CA TYR A 332 10.73 2.52 0.30
C TYR A 332 9.96 3.65 -0.39
N ARG A 333 9.78 4.82 0.25
CA ARG A 333 9.16 5.99 -0.38
C ARG A 333 9.93 6.43 -1.62
N LEU A 334 11.26 6.50 -1.55
CA LEU A 334 12.06 6.86 -2.72
C LEU A 334 11.91 5.84 -3.85
N ALA A 335 11.91 4.54 -3.54
CA ALA A 335 11.68 3.50 -4.53
C ALA A 335 10.29 3.65 -5.17
N LEU A 336 9.25 3.84 -4.36
CA LEU A 336 7.86 4.01 -4.82
C LEU A 336 7.70 5.26 -5.68
N ASP A 337 8.22 6.41 -5.25
CA ASP A 337 8.09 7.66 -5.99
C ASP A 337 8.76 7.58 -7.38
N VAL A 338 9.93 6.93 -7.46
CA VAL A 338 10.63 6.71 -8.75
C VAL A 338 9.85 5.74 -9.63
N LEU A 339 9.28 4.68 -9.05
CA LEU A 339 8.41 3.74 -9.76
C LEU A 339 7.17 4.42 -10.34
N GLU A 340 6.48 5.23 -9.55
CA GLU A 340 5.27 5.94 -9.97
C GLU A 340 5.56 7.02 -11.00
N GLU A 341 6.62 7.82 -10.82
CA GLU A 341 7.03 8.82 -11.80
C GLU A 341 7.51 8.17 -13.11
N GLY A 342 8.26 7.07 -13.04
CA GLY A 342 8.66 6.31 -14.22
C GLY A 342 7.46 5.72 -14.96
N LYS A 343 6.48 5.16 -14.24
CA LYS A 343 5.22 4.66 -14.82
C LYS A 343 4.43 5.78 -15.50
N ARG A 344 4.43 6.99 -14.93
CA ARG A 344 3.77 8.17 -15.50
C ARG A 344 4.46 8.64 -16.77
N GLN A 345 5.79 8.79 -16.74
CA GLN A 345 6.58 9.30 -17.86
C GLN A 345 6.67 8.30 -19.03
N TRP A 346 6.75 7.00 -18.73
CA TRP A 346 6.87 5.92 -19.71
C TRP A 346 5.57 5.13 -19.88
N ALA A 347 4.41 5.79 -19.71
CA ALA A 347 3.10 5.14 -19.76
C ALA A 347 2.82 4.43 -21.10
N TYR A 348 3.34 4.98 -22.21
CA TYR A 348 3.18 4.45 -23.57
C TYR A 348 4.21 3.37 -23.94
N GLU A 349 5.23 3.14 -23.10
CA GLU A 349 6.24 2.13 -23.36
C GLU A 349 5.77 0.75 -22.92
N SER A 350 6.14 -0.28 -23.70
CA SER A 350 5.88 -1.67 -23.29
C SER A 350 6.60 -2.00 -21.98
N GLN A 351 6.04 -2.92 -21.19
CA GLN A 351 6.67 -3.36 -19.94
C GLN A 351 8.10 -3.89 -20.15
N GLY A 352 8.36 -4.60 -21.26
CA GLY A 352 9.70 -5.07 -21.60
C GLY A 352 10.68 -3.91 -21.85
N THR A 353 10.23 -2.83 -22.48
CA THR A 353 11.04 -1.63 -22.77
C THR A 353 11.39 -0.84 -21.52
N ARG A 354 10.40 -0.57 -20.64
CA ARG A 354 10.64 0.15 -19.39
C ARG A 354 11.34 -0.70 -18.32
N GLY A 355 11.17 -2.02 -18.39
CA GLY A 355 11.75 -3.00 -17.47
C GLY A 355 10.73 -3.59 -16.48
N ASN A 356 10.97 -4.83 -16.07
CA ASN A 356 10.11 -5.58 -15.14
C ASN A 356 10.05 -4.96 -13.75
N VAL A 357 11.04 -4.14 -13.36
CA VAL A 357 11.01 -3.39 -12.10
C VAL A 357 9.83 -2.42 -12.02
N PHE A 358 9.34 -1.92 -13.16
CA PHE A 358 8.11 -1.10 -13.25
C PHE A 358 6.84 -1.95 -13.43
N SER A 359 6.91 -3.25 -13.13
CA SER A 359 5.72 -4.10 -13.14
C SER A 359 4.74 -3.65 -12.05
N PRO A 360 3.42 -3.75 -12.29
CA PRO A 360 2.43 -3.46 -11.26
C PRO A 360 2.65 -4.28 -9.97
N THR A 361 3.15 -5.51 -10.11
CA THR A 361 3.48 -6.39 -8.99
C THR A 361 4.55 -5.83 -8.07
N VAL A 362 5.62 -5.26 -8.63
CA VAL A 362 6.69 -4.62 -7.84
C VAL A 362 6.14 -3.36 -7.15
N VAL A 363 5.39 -2.51 -7.86
CA VAL A 363 4.81 -1.29 -7.27
C VAL A 363 3.93 -1.62 -6.06
N ARG A 364 3.05 -2.61 -6.21
CA ARG A 364 2.16 -3.08 -5.13
C ARG A 364 2.95 -3.65 -3.95
N GLY A 365 3.95 -4.48 -4.23
CA GLY A 365 4.85 -5.01 -3.21
C GLY A 365 5.53 -3.89 -2.42
N VAL A 366 6.04 -2.85 -3.11
CA VAL A 366 6.69 -1.71 -2.46
C VAL A 366 5.71 -0.93 -1.56
N LYS A 367 4.46 -0.71 -2.01
CA LYS A 367 3.40 -0.12 -1.18
C LYS A 367 3.16 -0.91 0.10
N VAL A 368 3.11 -2.25 -0.01
CA VAL A 368 2.92 -3.12 1.16
C VAL A 368 4.08 -3.05 2.15
N VAL A 369 5.33 -3.16 1.70
CA VAL A 369 6.48 -3.10 2.62
C VAL A 369 6.65 -1.70 3.23
N LEU A 370 6.28 -0.63 2.50
CA LEU A 370 6.21 0.73 3.03
C LEU A 370 5.15 0.83 4.14
N MET A 371 3.93 0.36 3.86
CA MET A 371 2.82 0.36 4.81
C MET A 371 3.16 -0.42 6.09
N LYS A 372 3.73 -1.62 5.95
CA LYS A 372 4.21 -2.41 7.10
C LYS A 372 5.28 -1.67 7.90
N ALA A 373 6.19 -0.96 7.23
CA ALA A 373 7.20 -0.14 7.90
C ALA A 373 6.61 1.05 8.66
N LEU A 374 5.59 1.70 8.10
CA LEU A 374 4.83 2.77 8.76
C LEU A 374 4.10 2.23 9.99
N MET A 375 3.33 1.14 9.85
CA MET A 375 2.61 0.51 10.97
C MET A 375 3.55 0.12 12.11
N ARG A 376 4.68 -0.53 11.79
CA ARG A 376 5.64 -0.96 12.81
C ARG A 376 6.37 0.20 13.46
N GLY A 377 6.71 1.23 12.68
CA GLY A 377 7.30 2.48 13.17
C GLY A 377 6.35 3.23 14.10
N HIS A 378 5.09 3.38 13.70
CA HIS A 378 4.04 4.02 14.51
C HIS A 378 3.81 3.27 15.83
N LYS A 379 3.74 1.94 15.80
CA LYS A 379 3.59 1.10 17.01
C LYS A 379 4.76 1.26 17.99
N GLN A 380 5.98 1.43 17.51
CA GLN A 380 7.18 1.54 18.36
C GLN A 380 7.49 2.97 18.82
N ALA A 381 6.91 3.97 18.15
CA ALA A 381 7.08 5.37 18.52
C ALA A 381 6.50 5.64 19.92
N LYS A 382 7.31 6.24 20.78
CA LYS A 382 6.97 6.52 22.17
C LYS A 382 6.31 7.88 22.32
N THR A 383 6.69 8.84 21.49
CA THR A 383 6.19 10.22 21.52
C THR A 383 5.31 10.52 20.31
N ASP A 384 4.41 11.50 20.45
CA ASP A 384 3.61 11.97 19.31
C ASP A 384 4.47 12.61 18.23
N GLU A 385 5.60 13.19 18.60
CA GLU A 385 6.58 13.70 17.64
C GLU A 385 7.17 12.59 16.77
N GLU A 386 7.57 11.46 17.36
CA GLU A 386 8.04 10.30 16.60
C GLU A 386 6.93 9.73 15.72
N ARG A 387 5.68 9.71 16.20
CA ARG A 387 4.53 9.24 15.41
C ARG A 387 4.26 10.09 14.18
N ARG A 388 4.64 11.37 14.17
CA ARG A 388 4.53 12.23 12.96
C ARG A 388 5.40 11.76 11.80
N ASP A 389 6.44 10.96 12.04
CA ASP A 389 7.24 10.35 10.98
C ASP A 389 6.52 9.14 10.32
N PHE A 390 5.46 8.61 10.97
CA PHE A 390 4.68 7.44 10.58
C PHE A 390 3.18 7.74 10.60
N PRO A 391 2.69 8.65 9.72
CA PRO A 391 1.31 9.10 9.74
C PRO A 391 0.32 7.97 9.42
N LEU A 392 -0.78 7.91 10.19
CA LEU A 392 -1.87 6.96 9.95
C LEU A 392 -2.57 7.22 8.62
N ASP A 393 -2.72 8.49 8.23
CA ASP A 393 -3.32 8.88 6.95
C ASP A 393 -2.58 8.26 5.76
N GLU A 394 -1.24 8.17 5.80
CA GLU A 394 -0.46 7.55 4.72
C GLU A 394 -0.64 6.02 4.69
N ILE A 395 -0.86 5.39 5.84
CA ILE A 395 -1.20 3.95 5.90
C ILE A 395 -2.54 3.72 5.20
N GLU A 396 -3.53 4.56 5.50
CA GLU A 396 -4.87 4.50 4.89
C GLU A 396 -4.79 4.76 3.37
N GLU A 397 -4.11 5.83 2.94
CA GLU A 397 -3.92 6.16 1.51
C GLU A 397 -3.24 5.03 0.73
N LEU A 398 -2.22 4.39 1.31
CA LEU A 398 -1.55 3.24 0.69
C LEU A 398 -2.49 2.04 0.59
N ALA A 399 -3.28 1.77 1.64
CA ALA A 399 -4.23 0.67 1.66
C ALA A 399 -5.36 0.88 0.65
N ASP A 400 -5.99 2.06 0.62
CA ASP A 400 -7.04 2.42 -0.33
C ASP A 400 -6.51 2.34 -1.77
N SER A 401 -5.31 2.87 -2.01
CA SER A 401 -4.67 2.74 -3.33
C SER A 401 -4.43 1.28 -3.74
N LEU A 402 -4.21 0.35 -2.80
CA LEU A 402 -4.05 -1.07 -3.10
C LEU A 402 -5.40 -1.75 -3.38
N LEU A 403 -6.47 -1.33 -2.72
CA LEU A 403 -7.83 -1.83 -2.96
C LEU A 403 -8.40 -1.36 -4.30
N GLU A 404 -8.06 -0.13 -4.73
CA GLU A 404 -8.48 0.43 -6.02
C GLU A 404 -7.68 -0.11 -7.22
N ASP A 405 -6.49 -0.69 -6.98
CA ASP A 405 -5.58 -1.12 -8.03
C ASP A 405 -5.95 -2.53 -8.53
N GLU A 406 -6.74 -2.62 -9.60
CA GLU A 406 -7.08 -3.89 -10.28
C GLU A 406 -6.06 -4.24 -11.39
N LEU A 407 -5.63 -5.51 -11.49
CA LEU A 407 -4.84 -5.98 -12.63
C LEU A 407 -5.76 -6.56 -13.70
N PRO A 408 -5.47 -6.34 -15.00
CA PRO A 408 -6.16 -7.06 -16.07
C PRO A 408 -5.98 -8.57 -15.92
N GLU A 409 -7.02 -9.36 -16.25
CA GLU A 409 -6.98 -10.82 -16.13
C GLU A 409 -5.82 -11.47 -16.91
N SER A 410 -5.38 -10.83 -18.00
CA SER A 410 -4.20 -11.24 -18.78
C SER A 410 -2.89 -11.30 -17.98
N TYR A 411 -2.82 -10.59 -16.84
CA TYR A 411 -1.66 -10.63 -15.96
C TYR A 411 -1.60 -11.92 -15.15
N TYR A 412 -2.76 -12.49 -14.79
CA TYR A 412 -2.87 -13.71 -14.00
C TYR A 412 -2.76 -14.98 -14.84
N THR A 413 -3.27 -14.97 -16.07
CA THR A 413 -3.29 -16.17 -16.94
C THR A 413 -1.91 -16.70 -17.33
N ARG A 414 -0.85 -15.91 -17.15
CA ARG A 414 0.54 -16.29 -17.45
C ARG A 414 1.33 -16.73 -16.22
N GLN A 415 0.73 -16.69 -15.03
CA GLN A 415 1.40 -17.00 -13.78
C GLN A 415 0.85 -18.30 -13.18
N ALA A 416 1.70 -19.08 -12.53
CA ALA A 416 1.23 -20.26 -11.80
C ALA A 416 0.31 -19.83 -10.64
N GLY A 417 -0.64 -20.71 -10.24
CA GLY A 417 -1.62 -20.42 -9.19
C GLY A 417 -0.99 -19.88 -7.89
N ILE A 418 0.19 -20.37 -7.54
CA ILE A 418 0.99 -19.90 -6.39
C ILE A 418 1.39 -18.42 -6.47
N PHE A 419 1.74 -17.91 -7.66
CA PHE A 419 2.06 -16.50 -7.86
C PHE A 419 0.79 -15.67 -7.88
N ARG A 420 -0.31 -16.19 -8.44
CA ARG A 420 -1.62 -15.55 -8.34
C ARG A 420 -2.01 -15.38 -6.87
N THR A 421 -1.93 -16.43 -6.06
CA THR A 421 -2.18 -16.37 -4.61
C THR A 421 -1.23 -15.39 -3.94
N GLY A 422 0.08 -15.49 -4.18
CA GLY A 422 1.06 -14.58 -3.60
C GLY A 422 0.75 -13.13 -3.91
N PHE A 423 0.44 -12.79 -5.17
CA PHE A 423 0.15 -11.41 -5.54
C PHE A 423 -1.22 -10.93 -5.09
N GLN A 424 -2.26 -11.75 -5.18
CA GLN A 424 -3.61 -11.37 -4.72
C GLN A 424 -3.68 -11.22 -3.20
N PHE A 425 -3.02 -12.11 -2.45
CA PHE A 425 -3.15 -12.19 -0.99
C PHE A 425 -1.92 -11.66 -0.21
N CYS A 426 -0.67 -11.87 -0.61
CA CYS A 426 0.47 -11.22 0.10
C CYS A 426 0.50 -9.71 -0.15
N CYS A 427 0.17 -9.26 -1.36
CA CYS A 427 0.55 -7.93 -1.82
C CYS A 427 -0.60 -6.91 -1.89
N LEU A 428 -1.87 -7.30 -1.70
CA LEU A 428 -3.00 -6.41 -1.96
C LEU A 428 -4.06 -6.47 -0.88
N LEU A 429 -5.01 -7.42 -0.99
CA LEU A 429 -6.26 -7.38 -0.24
C LEU A 429 -6.01 -7.51 1.26
N LEU A 430 -5.24 -8.51 1.66
CA LEU A 430 -4.93 -8.73 3.06
C LEU A 430 -4.21 -7.53 3.68
N CYS A 431 -3.09 -7.13 3.09
CA CYS A 431 -2.25 -6.10 3.68
C CYS A 431 -2.99 -4.75 3.71
N ALA A 432 -3.80 -4.44 2.69
CA ALA A 432 -4.61 -3.23 2.67
C ALA A 432 -5.67 -3.24 3.77
N TYR A 433 -6.48 -4.31 3.88
CA TYR A 433 -7.46 -4.43 4.96
C TYR A 433 -6.80 -4.38 6.34
N ALA A 434 -5.68 -5.06 6.53
CA ALA A 434 -4.92 -5.01 7.78
C ALA A 434 -4.35 -3.60 8.08
N GLY A 435 -3.98 -2.83 7.06
CA GLY A 435 -3.54 -1.44 7.18
C GLY A 435 -4.67 -0.52 7.64
N LEU A 436 -5.84 -0.61 6.99
CA LEU A 436 -7.05 0.14 7.37
C LEU A 436 -7.53 -0.24 8.77
N ALA A 437 -7.54 -1.54 9.08
CA ALA A 437 -7.88 -2.06 10.41
C ALA A 437 -6.94 -1.49 11.47
N TYR A 438 -5.64 -1.50 11.21
CA TYR A 438 -4.63 -0.94 12.13
C TYR A 438 -4.84 0.55 12.37
N ALA A 439 -4.99 1.36 11.31
CA ALA A 439 -5.17 2.80 11.44
C ALA A 439 -6.48 3.14 12.20
N SER A 440 -7.58 2.47 11.83
CA SER A 440 -8.88 2.63 12.48
C SER A 440 -8.83 2.21 13.96
N ALA A 441 -8.21 1.07 14.28
CA ALA A 441 -8.05 0.61 15.66
C ALA A 441 -7.25 1.62 16.50
N TYR A 442 -6.19 2.19 15.93
CA TYR A 442 -5.39 3.22 16.60
C TYR A 442 -6.19 4.51 16.87
N ARG A 443 -7.00 4.95 15.91
CA ARG A 443 -7.89 6.12 16.08
C ARG A 443 -8.99 5.85 17.12
N ALA A 444 -9.55 4.64 17.13
CA ALA A 444 -10.56 4.26 18.12
C ALA A 444 -10.02 4.32 19.56
N GLU A 445 -8.73 4.09 19.73
CA GLU A 445 -8.02 4.10 21.01
C GLU A 445 -7.34 5.44 21.35
N GLU A 446 -7.30 6.41 20.43
CA GLU A 446 -6.65 7.72 20.63
C GLU A 446 -7.19 8.49 21.85
N PRO A 447 -8.52 8.52 22.14
CA PRO A 447 -9.05 9.23 23.31
C PRO A 447 -8.48 8.76 24.67
N PHE A 448 -7.94 7.54 24.71
CA PHE A 448 -7.49 6.87 25.94
C PHE A 448 -6.03 7.17 26.29
N ARG A 449 -5.24 7.68 25.34
CA ARG A 449 -3.80 7.88 25.52
C ARG A 449 -3.44 8.94 26.56
N ASN A 450 -4.39 9.83 26.86
CA ASN A 450 -4.22 10.95 27.80
C ASN A 450 -5.13 10.84 29.04
N GLN A 451 -5.69 9.65 29.32
CA GLN A 451 -6.61 9.46 30.44
C GLN A 451 -5.94 9.49 31.80
N GLN A 452 -6.71 9.90 32.81
CA GLN A 452 -6.31 9.77 34.20
C GLN A 452 -6.38 8.30 34.63
N PRO A 453 -5.38 7.80 35.38
CA PRO A 453 -5.42 6.49 36.01
C PRO A 453 -6.74 6.22 36.74
N GLY A 454 -7.34 5.04 36.52
CA GLY A 454 -8.52 4.63 37.27
C GLY A 454 -9.86 5.21 36.81
N VAL A 455 -9.94 5.89 35.67
CA VAL A 455 -11.23 6.29 35.11
C VAL A 455 -11.60 5.33 33.97
N PRO A 456 -12.65 4.50 34.11
CA PRO A 456 -13.15 3.65 33.05
C PRO A 456 -13.79 4.47 31.94
N ASP A 457 -13.55 4.06 30.70
CA ASP A 457 -14.16 4.66 29.52
C ASP A 457 -14.24 3.61 28.39
N ILE A 458 -15.09 3.87 27.40
CA ILE A 458 -15.42 2.93 26.32
C ILE A 458 -14.84 3.47 25.02
N VAL A 459 -14.08 2.63 24.31
CA VAL A 459 -13.49 2.97 23.00
C VAL A 459 -14.51 3.60 22.07
N ASN A 460 -14.06 4.44 21.12
CA ASN A 460 -14.97 4.97 20.12
C ASN A 460 -15.59 3.80 19.33
N LEU A 461 -16.83 3.45 19.69
CA LEU A 461 -17.46 2.19 19.28
C LEU A 461 -17.65 2.10 17.77
N ASP A 462 -17.98 3.22 17.12
CA ASP A 462 -18.23 3.23 15.68
C ASP A 462 -16.93 3.02 14.90
N VAL A 463 -15.84 3.69 15.30
CA VAL A 463 -14.52 3.52 14.68
C VAL A 463 -13.94 2.13 15.01
N ALA A 464 -14.17 1.62 16.22
CA ALA A 464 -13.72 0.29 16.62
C ALA A 464 -14.48 -0.83 15.87
N ARG A 465 -15.79 -0.68 15.62
CA ARG A 465 -16.56 -1.60 14.77
C ARG A 465 -16.04 -1.59 13.34
N GLN A 466 -15.81 -0.41 12.78
CA GLN A 466 -15.21 -0.29 11.46
C GLN A 466 -13.82 -0.98 11.39
N ALA A 467 -12.99 -0.80 12.41
CA ALA A 467 -11.70 -1.48 12.49
C ALA A 467 -11.83 -3.01 12.55
N ASN A 468 -12.84 -3.52 13.27
CA ASN A 468 -13.16 -4.94 13.32
C ASN A 468 -13.62 -5.48 11.96
N ASP A 469 -14.52 -4.77 11.27
CA ASP A 469 -14.98 -5.15 9.92
C ASP A 469 -13.79 -5.30 8.95
N TRP A 470 -12.79 -4.42 9.06
CA TRP A 470 -11.55 -4.53 8.28
C TRP A 470 -10.70 -5.75 8.67
N TYR A 471 -10.60 -6.09 9.96
CA TYR A 471 -9.91 -7.31 10.38
C TYR A 471 -10.64 -8.58 9.93
N ASP A 472 -11.97 -8.60 9.95
CA ASP A 472 -12.78 -9.69 9.43
C ASP A 472 -12.58 -9.85 7.91
N ALA A 473 -12.60 -8.74 7.16
CA ALA A 473 -12.32 -8.75 5.73
C ALA A 473 -10.90 -9.26 5.44
N ALA A 474 -9.91 -8.84 6.22
CA ALA A 474 -8.55 -9.34 6.15
C ALA A 474 -8.48 -10.86 6.40
N ALA A 475 -9.11 -11.35 7.47
CA ALA A 475 -9.11 -12.77 7.84
C ALA A 475 -9.85 -13.65 6.81
N ALA A 476 -10.97 -13.17 6.29
CA ALA A 476 -11.75 -13.84 5.24
C ALA A 476 -10.97 -13.97 3.94
N ALA A 477 -10.13 -12.98 3.60
CA ALA A 477 -9.24 -13.03 2.45
C ALA A 477 -8.05 -14.00 2.62
N MET A 478 -7.74 -14.47 3.83
CA MET A 478 -6.57 -15.33 4.05
C MET A 478 -6.87 -16.82 3.90
N PRO A 479 -6.03 -17.58 3.17
CA PRO A 479 -5.97 -19.04 3.28
C PRO A 479 -5.75 -19.49 4.73
N PHE A 480 -6.25 -20.68 5.07
CA PHE A 480 -6.15 -21.21 6.43
C PHE A 480 -4.69 -21.35 6.92
N ASP A 481 -3.80 -21.78 6.02
CA ASP A 481 -2.39 -22.07 6.33
C ASP A 481 -1.49 -20.83 6.30
N TRP A 482 -2.08 -19.63 6.18
CA TRP A 482 -1.35 -18.38 6.21
C TRP A 482 -0.98 -17.99 7.64
N HIS A 483 0.31 -18.04 7.97
CA HIS A 483 0.77 -17.87 9.35
C HIS A 483 0.31 -16.55 10.02
N GLN A 484 0.26 -15.42 9.30
CA GLN A 484 -0.22 -14.12 9.81
C GLN A 484 -1.72 -14.09 10.13
N LYS A 485 -2.50 -15.09 9.68
CA LYS A 485 -3.94 -15.17 9.96
C LYS A 485 -4.22 -15.20 11.46
N ARG A 486 -3.33 -15.82 12.24
CA ARG A 486 -3.43 -15.84 13.71
C ARG A 486 -3.45 -14.44 14.31
N ASP A 487 -2.56 -13.54 13.85
CA ASP A 487 -2.42 -12.19 14.42
C ASP A 487 -3.67 -11.35 14.13
N ILE A 488 -4.20 -11.47 12.92
CA ILE A 488 -5.39 -10.75 12.45
C ILE A 488 -6.65 -11.23 13.20
N LEU A 489 -6.83 -12.54 13.38
CA LEU A 489 -7.96 -13.08 14.11
C LEU A 489 -7.98 -12.62 15.57
N TRP A 490 -6.84 -12.69 16.26
CA TRP A 490 -6.75 -12.22 17.65
C TRP A 490 -6.96 -10.71 17.78
N ALA A 491 -6.46 -9.91 16.83
CA ALA A 491 -6.66 -8.46 16.83
C ALA A 491 -8.12 -8.07 16.59
N GLY A 492 -8.79 -8.68 15.60
CA GLY A 492 -10.20 -8.44 15.30
C GLY A 492 -11.11 -8.87 16.46
N LEU A 493 -10.87 -10.06 17.02
CA LEU A 493 -11.66 -10.57 18.13
C LEU A 493 -11.52 -9.72 19.41
N ARG A 494 -10.33 -9.16 19.68
CA ARG A 494 -10.17 -8.16 20.76
C ARG A 494 -11.07 -6.95 20.55
N LEU A 495 -11.10 -6.38 19.35
CA LEU A 495 -11.97 -5.22 19.06
C LEU A 495 -13.45 -5.59 19.15
N ARG A 496 -13.83 -6.78 18.67
CA ARG A 496 -15.20 -7.30 18.81
C ARG A 496 -15.67 -7.34 20.25
N LEU A 497 -14.82 -7.85 21.14
CA LEU A 497 -15.08 -7.88 22.57
C LEU A 497 -15.22 -6.47 23.16
N LEU A 498 -14.35 -5.54 22.78
CA LEU A 498 -14.40 -4.15 23.25
C LEU A 498 -15.66 -3.43 22.78
N THR A 499 -16.15 -3.70 21.57
CA THR A 499 -17.34 -3.05 21.03
C THR A 499 -18.66 -3.67 21.49
N GLY A 500 -18.61 -4.88 22.05
CA GLY A 500 -19.80 -5.67 22.36
C GLY A 500 -20.65 -5.99 21.12
N GLY A 501 -21.89 -6.43 21.34
CA GLY A 501 -22.87 -6.72 20.29
C GLY A 501 -22.82 -8.16 19.75
N SER A 502 -21.81 -8.94 20.12
CA SER A 502 -21.72 -10.36 19.77
C SER A 502 -22.27 -11.25 20.87
N THR A 503 -22.84 -12.38 20.47
CA THR A 503 -23.26 -13.43 21.41
C THR A 503 -22.05 -14.16 22.00
N ILE A 504 -22.22 -14.73 23.20
CA ILE A 504 -21.19 -15.60 23.80
C ILE A 504 -20.81 -16.74 22.85
N LYS A 505 -21.79 -17.32 22.16
CA LYS A 505 -21.57 -18.38 21.17
C LYS A 505 -20.65 -17.93 20.04
N GLU A 506 -20.91 -16.78 19.42
CA GLU A 506 -20.07 -16.24 18.33
C GLU A 506 -18.63 -15.99 18.80
N VAL A 507 -18.45 -15.41 19.99
CA VAL A 507 -17.10 -15.19 20.56
C VAL A 507 -16.36 -16.51 20.75
N ARG A 508 -17.03 -17.56 21.25
CA ARG A 508 -16.43 -18.89 21.43
C ARG A 508 -16.03 -19.52 20.10
N GLU A 509 -16.88 -19.42 19.09
CA GLU A 509 -16.59 -19.96 17.75
C GLU A 509 -15.39 -19.25 17.13
N CYS A 510 -15.33 -17.91 17.20
CA CYS A 510 -14.19 -17.14 16.71
C CYS A 510 -12.90 -17.40 17.50
N ALA A 511 -12.98 -17.53 18.83
CA ALA A 511 -11.82 -17.87 19.66
C ALA A 511 -11.29 -19.27 19.34
N ALA A 512 -12.18 -20.24 19.11
CA ALA A 512 -11.81 -21.59 18.70
C ALA A 512 -11.14 -21.61 17.31
N GLU A 513 -11.63 -20.81 16.35
CA GLU A 513 -10.98 -20.65 15.05
C GLU A 513 -9.59 -20.01 15.19
N ALA A 514 -9.48 -18.91 15.93
CA ALA A 514 -8.20 -18.23 16.17
C ALA A 514 -7.16 -19.17 16.80
N LYS A 515 -7.59 -19.96 17.79
CA LYS A 515 -6.74 -20.99 18.42
C LYS A 515 -6.34 -22.10 17.45
N ARG A 516 -7.25 -22.61 16.63
CA ARG A 516 -6.95 -23.62 15.61
C ARG A 516 -5.91 -23.13 14.61
N VAL A 517 -6.02 -21.87 14.16
CA VAL A 517 -5.04 -21.25 13.24
C VAL A 517 -3.69 -21.04 13.94
N ASP A 518 -3.70 -20.59 15.21
CA ASP A 518 -2.47 -20.41 16.00
C ASP A 518 -1.75 -21.73 16.26
N ASP A 519 -2.46 -22.79 16.63
CA ASP A 519 -1.90 -24.13 16.85
C ASP A 519 -1.27 -24.67 15.56
N PHE A 520 -1.96 -24.50 14.43
CA PHE A 520 -1.44 -24.86 13.11
C PHE A 520 -0.17 -24.08 12.77
N ALA A 521 -0.20 -22.75 12.92
CA ALA A 521 0.94 -21.90 12.60
C ALA A 521 2.13 -22.20 13.53
N THR A 522 1.88 -22.44 14.81
CA THR A 522 2.88 -22.74 15.84
C THR A 522 3.69 -23.99 15.50
N ARG A 523 3.04 -25.01 14.94
CA ARG A 523 3.70 -26.25 14.48
C ARG A 523 4.89 -25.99 13.54
N PHE A 524 4.78 -25.00 12.66
CA PHE A 524 5.78 -24.75 11.62
C PHE A 524 6.57 -23.48 11.88
N PHE A 525 5.90 -22.36 12.15
CA PHE A 525 6.50 -21.04 12.28
C PHE A 525 6.96 -20.72 13.71
N GLY A 526 6.73 -21.64 14.65
CA GLY A 526 7.03 -21.45 16.05
C GLY A 526 5.94 -20.65 16.77
N PRO A 527 5.99 -20.64 18.12
CA PRO A 527 5.04 -19.87 18.91
C PRO A 527 5.17 -18.37 18.59
N LEU A 528 4.10 -17.63 18.83
CA LEU A 528 4.20 -16.17 18.84
C LEU A 528 5.25 -15.74 19.87
N PRO A 529 6.06 -14.69 19.59
CA PRO A 529 6.91 -14.10 20.62
C PRO A 529 6.06 -13.68 21.84
N VAL A 530 6.63 -13.81 23.05
CA VAL A 530 6.06 -13.58 24.41
C VAL A 530 4.78 -12.72 24.50
N LYS A 531 3.83 -13.10 25.38
CA LYS A 531 2.60 -12.37 25.79
C LYS A 531 2.03 -11.43 24.72
N HIS A 532 1.18 -11.98 23.88
CA HIS A 532 0.46 -11.22 22.87
C HIS A 532 -0.79 -10.60 23.51
N GLU A 533 -0.75 -9.30 23.81
CA GLU A 533 -1.81 -8.55 24.50
C GLU A 533 -3.23 -8.88 23.95
N PRO A 534 -3.50 -8.90 22.63
CA PRO A 534 -4.80 -9.32 22.13
C PRO A 534 -5.21 -10.76 22.42
N ARG A 535 -4.27 -11.70 22.38
CA ARG A 535 -4.58 -13.11 22.63
C ARG A 535 -4.85 -13.32 24.11
N ASP A 536 -3.96 -12.83 24.96
CA ASP A 536 -4.06 -12.95 26.42
C ASP A 536 -5.38 -12.33 26.92
N PHE A 537 -5.76 -11.18 26.36
CA PHE A 537 -7.03 -10.53 26.63
C PHE A 537 -8.21 -11.41 26.21
N VAL A 538 -8.26 -11.84 24.94
CA VAL A 538 -9.37 -12.65 24.44
C VAL A 538 -9.50 -13.97 25.21
N ASP A 539 -8.39 -14.65 25.50
CA ASP A 539 -8.38 -15.89 26.27
C ASP A 539 -8.97 -15.69 27.68
N LEU A 540 -8.63 -14.57 28.35
CA LEU A 540 -9.18 -14.22 29.66
C LEU A 540 -10.69 -13.93 29.58
N GLN A 541 -11.13 -13.16 28.58
CA GLN A 541 -12.55 -12.85 28.41
C GLN A 541 -13.37 -14.09 28.04
N ALA A 542 -12.83 -14.97 27.21
CA ALA A 542 -13.48 -16.24 26.85
C ALA A 542 -13.64 -17.15 28.07
N GLN A 543 -12.62 -17.26 28.94
CA GLN A 543 -12.71 -18.01 30.20
C GLN A 543 -13.76 -17.43 31.15
N ALA A 544 -13.84 -16.10 31.28
CA ALA A 544 -14.84 -15.45 32.10
C ALA A 544 -16.27 -15.70 31.58
N CYS A 545 -16.47 -15.70 30.25
CA CYS A 545 -17.75 -16.08 29.64
C CYS A 545 -18.15 -17.53 29.97
N GLU A 546 -17.20 -18.47 29.95
CA GLU A 546 -17.44 -19.88 30.30
C GLU A 546 -17.80 -20.06 31.78
N GLN A 547 -17.10 -19.36 32.68
CA GLN A 547 -17.42 -19.35 34.11
C GLN A 547 -18.81 -18.76 34.36
N TRP A 548 -19.19 -17.71 33.63
CA TRP A 548 -20.50 -17.11 33.74
C TRP A 548 -21.61 -18.04 33.27
N LEU A 549 -21.43 -18.77 32.16
CA LEU A 549 -22.39 -19.79 31.72
C LEU A 549 -22.54 -20.94 32.73
N CYS A 550 -21.48 -21.29 33.46
CA CYS A 550 -21.52 -22.33 34.49
C CYS A 550 -22.20 -21.89 35.79
N THR A 551 -22.16 -20.59 36.11
CA THR A 551 -22.61 -20.03 37.40
C THR A 551 -23.94 -19.29 37.30
N ALA A 552 -24.32 -18.85 36.11
CA ALA A 552 -25.61 -18.26 35.82
C ALA A 552 -26.72 -19.30 35.97
N GLY A 553 -27.72 -19.01 36.79
CA GLY A 553 -29.01 -19.70 36.75
C GLY A 553 -29.75 -19.50 35.41
N PRO A 554 -31.07 -19.75 35.32
CA PRO A 554 -31.84 -19.82 34.06
C PRO A 554 -31.94 -18.52 33.22
N HIS A 555 -31.23 -17.45 33.58
CA HIS A 555 -31.33 -16.12 32.96
C HIS A 555 -30.30 -15.84 31.86
N HIS A 556 -29.30 -16.69 31.67
CA HIS A 556 -28.26 -16.49 30.66
C HIS A 556 -28.06 -17.74 29.80
N SER A 557 -27.76 -17.53 28.52
CA SER A 557 -27.60 -18.60 27.54
C SER A 557 -26.43 -18.29 26.61
N PRO A 558 -25.95 -19.27 25.82
CA PRO A 558 -24.97 -19.00 24.76
C PRO A 558 -25.39 -17.90 23.77
N ASN A 559 -26.68 -17.57 23.68
CA ASN A 559 -27.21 -16.51 22.82
C ASN A 559 -27.28 -15.14 23.51
N SER A 560 -26.85 -15.02 24.78
CA SER A 560 -26.74 -13.73 25.45
C SER A 560 -25.75 -12.84 24.72
N ILE A 561 -26.14 -11.59 24.48
CA ILE A 561 -25.32 -10.58 23.80
C ILE A 561 -24.39 -9.92 24.81
N LEU A 562 -23.09 -9.89 24.50
CA LEU A 562 -22.09 -9.18 25.29
C LEU A 562 -22.24 -7.67 25.09
N LYS A 563 -22.16 -6.94 26.18
CA LYS A 563 -22.07 -5.47 26.16
C LYS A 563 -20.63 -5.04 25.85
N PRO A 564 -20.41 -3.77 25.43
CA PRO A 564 -19.06 -3.24 25.25
C PRO A 564 -18.23 -3.38 26.52
N ILE A 565 -16.95 -3.76 26.39
CA ILE A 565 -16.06 -3.93 27.54
C ILE A 565 -15.39 -2.57 27.84
N PRO A 566 -15.58 -2.00 29.05
CA PRO A 566 -14.89 -0.79 29.46
C PRO A 566 -13.38 -1.04 29.60
N ARG A 567 -12.60 0.01 29.30
CA ARG A 567 -11.15 0.05 29.49
C ARG A 567 -10.78 0.92 30.66
N ILE A 568 -9.77 0.48 31.42
CA ILE A 568 -9.20 1.26 32.52
C ILE A 568 -7.69 1.36 32.34
N HIS A 569 -7.18 2.60 32.38
CA HIS A 569 -5.75 2.83 32.47
C HIS A 569 -5.27 2.59 33.91
N CYS A 570 -4.48 1.54 34.11
CA CYS A 570 -3.92 1.16 35.41
C CYS A 570 -2.40 1.29 35.36
N PRO A 571 -1.76 2.38 35.83
CA PRO A 571 -0.30 2.47 35.86
C PRO A 571 0.33 1.39 36.76
N PRO A 572 1.64 1.11 36.63
CA PRO A 572 2.31 0.14 37.51
C PRO A 572 2.10 0.47 39.00
N GLY A 573 1.56 -0.49 39.76
CA GLY A 573 1.21 -0.32 41.19
C GLY A 573 -0.23 0.13 41.45
N PHE A 574 -1.04 0.30 40.41
CA PHE A 574 -2.46 0.61 40.51
C PHE A 574 -3.28 -0.65 40.83
N ASP A 575 -4.09 -0.60 41.89
CA ASP A 575 -4.98 -1.69 42.29
C ASP A 575 -6.36 -1.49 41.63
N SER A 576 -6.67 -2.31 40.62
CA SER A 576 -7.95 -2.25 39.90
C SER A 576 -9.16 -2.45 40.82
N ASP A 577 -9.00 -3.19 41.92
CA ASP A 577 -10.10 -3.53 42.82
C ASP A 577 -10.54 -2.33 43.68
N THR A 578 -9.74 -1.26 43.72
CA THR A 578 -10.06 -0.03 44.46
C THR A 578 -10.99 0.93 43.71
N VAL A 579 -11.03 0.85 42.37
CA VAL A 579 -11.88 1.69 41.50
C VAL A 579 -13.14 0.97 41.07
N LEU A 580 -13.06 -0.35 40.91
CA LEU A 580 -14.14 -1.21 40.45
C LEU A 580 -15.10 -1.57 41.59
N THR A 581 -15.64 -0.54 42.24
CA THR A 581 -16.54 -0.73 43.37
C THR A 581 -17.86 -1.34 42.93
N LYS A 582 -18.62 -1.85 43.89
CA LYS A 582 -19.98 -2.33 43.64
C LYS A 582 -20.86 -1.22 43.02
N GLU A 583 -20.69 0.04 43.44
CA GLU A 583 -21.44 1.16 42.85
C GLU A 583 -21.10 1.42 41.38
N PHE A 584 -19.89 1.11 40.94
CA PHE A 584 -19.49 1.21 39.53
C PHE A 584 -20.29 0.22 38.65
N TRP A 585 -20.37 -1.04 39.07
CA TRP A 585 -21.13 -2.07 38.35
C TRP A 585 -22.65 -1.89 38.41
N GLU A 586 -23.12 -1.20 39.45
CA GLU A 586 -24.54 -0.87 39.64
C GLU A 586 -24.94 0.44 38.93
N ALA A 587 -24.01 1.13 38.26
CA ALA A 587 -24.34 2.34 37.51
C ALA A 587 -25.30 2.01 36.33
N PRO A 588 -26.28 2.87 35.99
CA PRO A 588 -27.31 2.55 34.98
C PRO A 588 -26.77 2.21 33.58
N HIS A 589 -25.56 2.68 33.25
CA HIS A 589 -24.90 2.38 31.99
C HIS A 589 -24.13 1.05 32.02
N MET A 590 -23.80 0.55 33.21
CA MET A 590 -23.08 -0.71 33.47
C MET A 590 -24.01 -1.86 33.93
N GLU A 591 -25.28 -1.56 34.21
CA GLU A 591 -26.24 -2.51 34.77
C GLU A 591 -26.45 -3.73 33.85
N GLY A 592 -26.15 -4.93 34.32
CA GLY A 592 -26.23 -6.18 33.54
C GLY A 592 -25.01 -6.47 32.66
N GLU A 593 -23.88 -5.78 32.88
CA GLU A 593 -22.61 -6.12 32.25
C GLU A 593 -21.97 -7.39 32.85
N VAL A 594 -21.42 -8.21 31.97
CA VAL A 594 -20.50 -9.28 32.36
C VAL A 594 -19.29 -8.55 32.93
N GLY A 595 -18.80 -8.90 34.12
CA GLY A 595 -17.72 -8.23 34.86
C GLY A 595 -16.35 -8.21 34.17
N LEU A 596 -16.32 -7.87 32.89
CA LEU A 596 -15.23 -7.91 31.95
C LEU A 596 -14.70 -6.49 31.82
N ILE A 597 -13.45 -6.29 32.20
CA ILE A 597 -12.74 -5.04 32.00
C ILE A 597 -11.43 -5.36 31.30
N ASP A 598 -11.03 -4.46 30.41
CA ASP A 598 -9.69 -4.46 29.87
C ASP A 598 -8.76 -3.57 30.73
N ALA A 599 -7.95 -4.22 31.58
CA ALA A 599 -6.93 -3.58 32.42
C ALA A 599 -5.50 -3.75 31.85
N THR A 600 -5.36 -4.11 30.57
CA THR A 600 -4.06 -4.50 29.98
C THR A 600 -3.07 -3.35 29.79
N MET A 601 -3.49 -2.09 29.91
CA MET A 601 -2.64 -0.89 29.86
C MET A 601 -1.64 -0.76 31.03
N ALA A 602 -1.52 -1.79 31.88
CA ALA A 602 -0.72 -1.82 33.10
C ALA A 602 0.68 -2.41 33.00
N ARG A 603 1.19 -2.69 31.80
CA ARG A 603 2.49 -3.37 31.61
C ARG A 603 3.46 -2.66 30.70
#